data_AF-A0A170U5L2-F1
#
_entry.id   AF-A0A170U5L2-F1
#
_cell.length_a   1.000
_cell.length_b   1.000
_cell.length_c   1.000
_cell.angle_alpha   90.00
_cell.angle_beta   90.00
_cell.angle_gamma   90.00
#
_symmetry.space_group_name_H-M   'P 1'
#
loop_
_entity.id
_entity.type
_entity.pdbx_description
1 polymer ?
#
loop_
_entity_poly.entity_id
_entity_poly.type
_entity_poly.pdbx_seq_one_letter_code
_entity_poly.pdbx_strand_id
1 'polypeptide(L)'
;MRRAAVAVCTVSRSGARTSDHEPCDLGTRYGRDLLLAALRRWEPDRIVLTHGPSDVTWMEHHPAQAAEAHAGLARAVAAEFGPRLLLVSTDNVYPGTEPLRTPADPPAPANVYGRVKLEAEQAVRDAGGRVVRVSLVYGGWSPPGQRVTFAERCLTAARARRPLAVPRDQWFTPVHLDDVTTVLAALCRPEAEAPALTHLSGPRQLSRYAFARIAYRLAGADENLVTPCLRADSEWASRPRYSSLRCDGFAAVTGMPGWRPADVADGLRAMLGTAPASRGVLAR
;
A
#
# COMPACT_ATOMS: atom_id res chain seq x y z
N MET A 1 -25.50 -8.28 26.44
CA MET A 1 -26.02 -8.29 25.06
C MET A 1 -24.84 -8.51 24.11
N ARG A 2 -24.79 -9.64 23.40
CA ARG A 2 -23.77 -9.87 22.36
C ARG A 2 -24.01 -8.84 21.25
N ARG A 3 -23.08 -7.89 21.06
CA ARG A 3 -23.09 -6.97 19.92
C ARG A 3 -23.17 -7.83 18.65
N ALA A 4 -24.15 -7.57 17.80
CA ALA A 4 -24.20 -8.16 16.48
C ALA A 4 -22.92 -7.75 15.74
N ALA A 5 -22.14 -8.73 15.30
CA ALA A 5 -20.88 -8.52 14.59
C ALA A 5 -21.16 -7.82 13.25
N VAL A 6 -20.88 -6.53 13.15
CA VAL A 6 -20.60 -5.94 11.83
C VAL A 6 -19.23 -6.50 11.44
N ALA A 7 -19.21 -7.40 10.45
CA ALA A 7 -18.03 -8.21 10.14
C ALA A 7 -16.87 -7.39 9.56
N VAL A 8 -17.13 -6.35 8.77
CA VAL A 8 -16.22 -5.27 8.33
C VAL A 8 -17.11 -4.26 7.57
N CYS A 9 -16.84 -2.95 7.67
CA CYS A 9 -17.46 -1.93 6.80
C CYS A 9 -16.36 -1.16 6.07
N THR A 10 -16.53 -0.92 4.77
CA THR A 10 -15.56 -0.25 3.92
C THR A 10 -16.05 1.13 3.50
N VAL A 11 -15.13 2.09 3.37
CA VAL A 11 -15.43 3.44 2.91
C VAL A 11 -14.51 3.79 1.76
N SER A 12 -15.06 4.24 0.64
CA SER A 12 -14.25 4.64 -0.52
C SER A 12 -14.95 5.71 -1.34
N ARG A 13 -14.22 6.42 -2.20
CA ARG A 13 -14.79 7.50 -3.04
C ARG A 13 -15.92 7.00 -3.96
N SER A 14 -15.83 5.77 -4.43
CA SER A 14 -16.77 5.19 -5.40
C SER A 14 -17.29 3.83 -4.94
N GLY A 15 -18.44 3.44 -5.48
CA GLY A 15 -19.11 2.18 -5.14
C GLY A 15 -20.60 2.38 -4.93
N ALA A 16 -21.36 1.29 -5.00
CA ALA A 16 -22.75 1.29 -4.57
C ALA A 16 -22.77 1.21 -3.04
N ARG A 17 -23.64 1.99 -2.41
CA ARG A 17 -23.92 1.87 -0.99
C ARG A 17 -24.55 0.50 -0.70
N THR A 18 -23.94 -0.25 0.22
CA THR A 18 -24.41 -1.57 0.67
C THR A 18 -24.41 -1.63 2.20
N SER A 19 -24.76 -2.77 2.78
CA SER A 19 -24.68 -2.98 4.24
C SER A 19 -23.25 -2.93 4.79
N ASP A 20 -22.24 -3.15 3.95
CA ASP A 20 -20.81 -3.25 4.27
C ASP A 20 -19.95 -2.22 3.50
N HIS A 21 -20.57 -1.28 2.78
CA HIS A 21 -19.89 -0.24 2.01
C HIS A 21 -20.60 1.11 2.05
N GLU A 22 -19.83 2.15 2.33
CA GLU A 22 -20.25 3.55 2.35
C GLU A 22 -19.45 4.35 1.29
N PRO A 23 -20.09 4.84 0.21
CA PRO A 23 -19.41 5.70 -0.75
C PRO A 23 -19.24 7.10 -0.16
N CYS A 24 -17.98 7.51 0.04
CA CYS A 24 -17.62 8.78 0.64
C CYS A 24 -16.27 9.29 0.14
N ASP A 25 -16.21 10.52 -0.40
CA ASP A 25 -14.95 11.14 -0.81
C ASP A 25 -14.22 11.80 0.35
N LEU A 26 -13.31 11.04 0.96
CA LEU A 26 -12.51 11.46 2.10
C LEU A 26 -11.51 12.60 1.79
N GLY A 27 -11.33 12.94 0.51
CA GLY A 27 -10.53 14.11 0.10
C GLY A 27 -11.21 15.45 0.41
N THR A 28 -12.52 15.45 0.66
CA THR A 28 -13.31 16.66 0.93
C THR A 28 -13.64 16.82 2.40
N ARG A 29 -13.84 18.06 2.87
CA ARG A 29 -14.33 18.32 4.23
C ARG A 29 -15.66 17.62 4.50
N TYR A 30 -16.61 17.75 3.57
CA TYR A 30 -17.92 17.13 3.69
C TYR A 30 -17.83 15.60 3.81
N GLY A 31 -17.01 14.94 3.00
CA GLY A 31 -16.81 13.49 3.12
C GLY A 31 -16.17 13.08 4.44
N ARG A 32 -15.22 13.86 4.97
CA ARG A 32 -14.67 13.62 6.31
C ARG A 32 -15.72 13.79 7.41
N ASP A 33 -16.57 14.81 7.31
CA ASP A 33 -17.67 15.01 8.26
C ASP A 33 -18.66 13.82 8.25
N LEU A 34 -18.98 13.30 7.05
CA LEU A 34 -19.79 12.09 6.89
C LEU A 34 -19.13 10.85 7.49
N LEU A 35 -17.81 10.68 7.27
CA LEU A 35 -17.05 9.59 7.87
C LEU A 35 -17.11 9.64 9.40
N LEU A 36 -16.85 10.80 10.00
CA LEU A 36 -16.88 10.96 11.46
C LEU A 36 -18.28 10.63 12.02
N ALA A 37 -19.35 11.11 11.38
CA ALA A 37 -20.71 10.76 11.76
C ALA A 37 -20.97 9.24 11.66
N ALA A 38 -20.47 8.59 10.61
CA ALA A 38 -20.58 7.13 10.46
C ALA A 38 -19.79 6.37 11.54
N LEU A 39 -18.56 6.78 11.85
CA LEU A 39 -17.73 6.17 12.89
C LEU A 39 -18.36 6.28 14.28
N ARG A 40 -18.97 7.44 14.63
CA ARG A 40 -19.71 7.61 15.88
C ARG A 40 -20.92 6.69 15.98
N ARG A 41 -21.61 6.45 14.86
CA ARG A 41 -22.77 5.54 14.79
C ARG A 41 -22.36 4.06 14.84
N TRP A 42 -21.28 3.69 14.16
CA TRP A 42 -20.82 2.31 14.08
C TRP A 42 -20.04 1.86 15.32
N GLU A 43 -19.45 2.79 16.05
CA GLU A 43 -18.62 2.54 17.23
C GLU A 43 -17.57 1.42 17.02
N PRO A 44 -16.76 1.48 15.95
CA PRO A 44 -15.89 0.36 15.58
C PRO A 44 -14.80 0.14 16.63
N ASP A 45 -14.42 -1.12 16.84
CA ASP A 45 -13.32 -1.49 17.74
C ASP A 45 -11.94 -1.11 17.15
N ARG A 46 -11.84 -1.11 15.81
CA ARG A 46 -10.63 -0.75 15.04
C ARG A 46 -11.00 -0.01 13.77
N ILE A 47 -10.10 0.88 13.34
CA ILE A 47 -10.22 1.63 12.10
C ILE A 47 -8.90 1.49 11.34
N VAL A 48 -8.96 0.92 10.14
CA VAL A 48 -7.78 0.75 9.28
C VAL A 48 -7.79 1.84 8.21
N LEU A 49 -6.78 2.69 8.23
CA LEU A 49 -6.61 3.79 7.28
C LEU A 49 -5.69 3.35 6.13
N THR A 50 -6.30 3.02 4.98
CA THR A 50 -5.63 2.65 3.71
C THR A 50 -5.78 3.73 2.63
N HIS A 51 -6.18 4.93 3.03
CA HIS A 51 -6.63 5.98 2.13
C HIS A 51 -5.55 6.42 1.14
N GLY A 52 -6.04 6.73 -0.06
CA GLY A 52 -5.26 7.31 -1.14
C GLY A 52 -5.44 8.83 -1.25
N PRO A 53 -4.95 9.44 -2.35
CA PRO A 53 -4.38 8.76 -3.53
C PRO A 53 -3.02 8.10 -3.22
N SER A 54 -2.52 7.27 -4.14
CA SER A 54 -1.17 6.65 -4.07
C SER A 54 -0.29 6.97 -5.29
N ASP A 55 -0.79 7.86 -6.16
CA ASP A 55 -0.03 8.35 -7.30
C ASP A 55 0.92 9.47 -6.86
N VAL A 56 2.18 9.13 -6.61
CA VAL A 56 3.19 10.12 -6.17
C VAL A 56 3.41 11.19 -7.23
N THR A 57 3.33 10.87 -8.53
CA THR A 57 3.54 11.87 -9.58
C THR A 57 2.41 12.88 -9.58
N TRP A 58 1.16 12.42 -9.47
CA TRP A 58 0.02 13.32 -9.30
C TRP A 58 0.17 14.22 -8.07
N MET A 59 0.66 13.67 -6.94
CA MET A 59 0.82 14.45 -5.70
C MET A 59 1.88 15.54 -5.80
N GLU A 60 2.96 15.34 -6.56
CA GLU A 60 3.94 16.42 -6.82
C GLU A 60 3.28 17.65 -7.42
N HIS A 61 2.24 17.46 -8.25
CA HIS A 61 1.49 18.55 -8.87
C HIS A 61 0.27 19.02 -8.05
N HIS A 62 -0.13 18.28 -7.01
CA HIS A 62 -1.34 18.53 -6.23
C HIS A 62 -1.10 18.42 -4.71
N PRO A 63 -0.06 19.10 -4.15
CA PRO A 63 0.37 18.87 -2.78
C PRO A 63 -0.68 19.21 -1.72
N ALA A 64 -1.47 20.26 -1.93
CA ALA A 64 -2.53 20.64 -0.98
C ALA A 64 -3.64 19.58 -0.91
N GLN A 65 -4.09 19.07 -2.06
CA GLN A 65 -5.10 18.01 -2.10
C GLN A 65 -4.55 16.69 -1.54
N ALA A 66 -3.27 16.39 -1.78
CA ALA A 66 -2.59 15.25 -1.18
C ALA A 66 -2.52 15.38 0.35
N ALA A 67 -2.17 16.55 0.87
CA ALA A 67 -2.12 16.82 2.31
C ALA A 67 -3.49 16.65 2.98
N GLU A 68 -4.56 17.16 2.36
CA GLU A 68 -5.93 17.00 2.87
C GLU A 68 -6.39 15.54 2.86
N ALA A 69 -6.15 14.84 1.75
CA ALA A 69 -6.53 13.43 1.62
C ALA A 69 -5.77 12.53 2.60
N HIS A 70 -4.50 12.85 2.90
CA HIS A 70 -3.66 12.04 3.79
C HIS A 70 -3.66 12.52 5.24
N ALA A 71 -2.98 13.63 5.49
CA ALA A 71 -2.76 14.17 6.83
C ALA A 71 -4.03 14.81 7.41
N GLY A 72 -4.81 15.51 6.58
CA GLY A 72 -6.08 16.11 6.98
C GLY A 72 -7.08 15.06 7.48
N LEU A 73 -7.27 13.98 6.70
CA LEU A 73 -8.08 12.83 7.11
C LEU A 73 -7.55 12.17 8.39
N ALA A 74 -6.24 11.88 8.45
CA ALA A 74 -5.65 11.22 9.60
C ALA A 74 -5.83 12.04 10.88
N ARG A 75 -5.58 13.35 10.85
CA ARG A 75 -5.82 14.26 11.99
C ARG A 75 -7.28 14.25 12.42
N ALA A 76 -8.21 14.36 11.47
CA ALA A 76 -9.64 14.40 11.77
C ALA A 76 -10.11 13.12 12.48
N VAL A 77 -9.69 11.96 12.02
CA VAL A 77 -10.08 10.68 12.64
C VAL A 77 -9.33 10.45 13.97
N ALA A 78 -8.04 10.81 14.03
CA ALA A 78 -7.21 10.61 15.21
C ALA A 78 -7.69 11.41 16.43
N ALA A 79 -8.26 12.60 16.20
CA ALA A 79 -8.78 13.45 17.27
C ALA A 79 -9.84 12.77 18.14
N GLU A 80 -10.62 11.83 17.59
CA GLU A 80 -11.70 11.15 18.31
C GLU A 80 -11.46 9.65 18.50
N PHE A 81 -10.68 9.03 17.61
CA PHE A 81 -10.55 7.57 17.55
C PHE A 81 -9.11 7.06 17.62
N GLY A 82 -8.14 7.91 17.98
CA GLY A 82 -6.70 7.64 17.98
C GLY A 82 -6.27 6.22 18.35
N PRO A 83 -6.56 5.71 19.56
CA PRO A 83 -6.12 4.38 20.00
C PRO A 83 -6.69 3.20 19.19
N ARG A 84 -7.74 3.45 18.37
CA ARG A 84 -8.37 2.45 17.51
C ARG A 84 -7.75 2.42 16.11
N LEU A 85 -6.89 3.37 15.78
CA LEU A 85 -6.35 3.55 14.44
C LEU A 85 -5.17 2.63 14.14
N LEU A 86 -5.21 2.06 12.94
CA LEU A 86 -4.10 1.40 12.28
C LEU A 86 -3.89 2.05 10.91
N LEU A 87 -2.79 2.78 10.75
CA LEU A 87 -2.45 3.44 9.49
C LEU A 87 -1.53 2.58 8.63
N VAL A 88 -1.93 2.30 7.40
CA VAL A 88 -1.02 1.78 6.38
C VAL A 88 -0.25 2.96 5.80
N SER A 89 1.05 3.00 6.09
CA SER A 89 1.97 4.04 5.62
C SER A 89 2.90 3.51 4.52
N THR A 90 4.05 4.14 4.30
CA THR A 90 4.90 3.91 3.14
C THR A 90 6.38 3.99 3.50
N ASP A 91 7.19 3.26 2.75
CA ASP A 91 8.64 3.42 2.62
C ASP A 91 9.10 4.81 2.14
N ASN A 92 8.23 5.60 1.50
CA ASN A 92 8.56 6.94 0.98
C ASN A 92 8.75 8.00 2.08
N VAL A 93 8.45 7.67 3.35
CA VAL A 93 8.76 8.56 4.49
C VAL A 93 10.26 8.68 4.78
N TYR A 94 11.08 7.82 4.18
CA TYR A 94 12.53 7.85 4.28
C TYR A 94 13.19 8.67 3.16
N PRO A 95 14.47 9.07 3.31
CA PRO A 95 15.23 9.78 2.26
C PRO A 95 15.37 9.01 0.95
N GLY A 96 15.34 7.68 1.05
CA GLY A 96 15.57 6.77 -0.06
C GLY A 96 16.95 6.82 -0.71
N THR A 97 17.95 7.23 0.08
CA THR A 97 19.37 7.18 -0.26
C THR A 97 20.06 5.88 0.15
N GLU A 98 19.54 5.20 1.17
CA GLU A 98 20.12 3.98 1.72
C GLU A 98 19.37 2.72 1.27
N PRO A 99 20.06 1.59 1.05
CA PRO A 99 19.46 0.37 0.56
C PRO A 99 18.32 -0.16 1.41
N LEU A 100 18.40 -0.16 2.74
CA LEU A 100 17.43 -0.82 3.61
C LEU A 100 17.12 0.04 4.82
N ARG A 101 15.84 0.15 5.18
CA ARG A 101 15.38 0.94 6.33
C ARG A 101 14.68 0.09 7.39
N THR A 102 14.84 0.50 8.63
CA THR A 102 14.29 -0.10 9.84
C THR A 102 13.43 0.92 10.58
N PRO A 103 12.50 0.50 11.45
CA PRO A 103 11.64 1.44 12.19
C PRO A 103 12.42 2.48 13.04
N ALA A 104 13.66 2.16 13.43
CA ALA A 104 14.52 3.04 14.22
C ALA A 104 15.20 4.15 13.38
N ASP A 105 15.26 4.00 12.06
CA ASP A 105 15.85 5.01 11.19
C ASP A 105 14.97 6.27 11.16
N PRO A 106 15.58 7.47 11.13
CA PRO A 106 14.83 8.72 11.08
C PRO A 106 14.11 8.88 9.72
N PRO A 107 12.84 9.32 9.70
CA PRO A 107 12.17 9.69 8.47
C PRO A 107 12.70 11.05 7.96
N ALA A 108 12.78 11.19 6.65
CA ALA A 108 13.16 12.44 5.96
C ALA A 108 12.72 12.32 4.49
N PRO A 109 11.42 12.53 4.22
CA PRO A 109 10.83 12.15 2.93
C PRO A 109 11.37 12.97 1.75
N ALA A 110 11.70 12.29 0.65
CA ALA A 110 12.25 12.92 -0.55
C ALA A 110 11.20 13.46 -1.54
N ASN A 111 9.91 13.19 -1.31
CA ASN A 111 8.81 13.56 -2.22
C ASN A 111 7.54 13.95 -1.44
N VAL A 112 6.56 14.55 -2.13
CA VAL A 112 5.28 14.99 -1.52
C VAL A 112 4.57 13.83 -0.85
N TYR A 113 4.49 12.67 -1.51
CA TYR A 113 3.79 11.50 -0.97
C TYR A 113 4.33 11.08 0.40
N GLY A 114 5.65 10.97 0.53
CA GLY A 114 6.28 10.64 1.79
C GLY A 114 6.07 11.72 2.86
N ARG A 115 6.09 13.00 2.49
CA ARG A 115 5.82 14.12 3.43
C ARG A 115 4.41 14.03 4.01
N VAL A 116 3.40 13.93 3.16
CA VAL A 116 1.99 13.90 3.63
C VAL A 116 1.65 12.62 4.38
N LYS A 117 2.30 11.49 4.04
CA LYS A 117 2.16 10.24 4.81
C LYS A 117 2.85 10.33 6.16
N LEU A 118 4.02 10.95 6.26
CA LEU A 118 4.70 11.16 7.53
C LEU A 118 3.88 12.06 8.48
N GLU A 119 3.27 13.12 7.96
CA GLU A 119 2.34 13.95 8.75
C GLU A 119 1.13 13.15 9.25
N ALA A 120 0.59 12.25 8.42
CA ALA A 120 -0.47 11.35 8.84
C ALA A 120 0.00 10.35 9.92
N GLU A 121 1.23 9.83 9.82
CA GLU A 121 1.82 8.98 10.85
C GLU A 121 1.92 9.70 12.19
N GLN A 122 2.39 10.95 12.20
CA GLN A 122 2.50 11.76 13.41
C GLN A 122 1.13 11.92 14.08
N ALA A 123 0.12 12.36 13.31
CA ALA A 123 -1.25 12.52 13.83
C ALA A 123 -1.81 11.24 14.46
N VAL A 124 -1.58 10.08 13.83
CA VAL A 124 -2.06 8.79 14.33
C VAL A 124 -1.30 8.37 15.58
N ARG A 125 0.03 8.49 15.59
CA ARG A 125 0.88 8.05 16.71
C ARG A 125 0.70 8.93 17.94
N ASP A 126 0.59 10.24 17.76
CA ASP A 126 0.37 11.19 18.86
C ASP A 126 -0.98 10.96 19.56
N ALA A 127 -1.95 10.40 18.82
CA ALA A 127 -3.25 10.00 19.36
C ALA A 127 -3.27 8.54 19.88
N GLY A 128 -2.13 7.86 19.97
CA GLY A 128 -2.01 6.49 20.49
C GLY A 128 -2.35 5.37 19.49
N GLY A 129 -2.49 5.70 18.21
CA GLY A 129 -2.68 4.72 17.14
C GLY A 129 -1.39 4.04 16.69
N ARG A 130 -1.53 3.04 15.82
CA ARG A 130 -0.41 2.25 15.27
C ARG A 130 -0.18 2.54 13.79
N VAL A 131 1.06 2.36 13.34
CA VAL A 131 1.49 2.57 11.95
C VAL A 131 2.18 1.31 11.43
N VAL A 132 1.82 0.90 10.21
CA VAL A 132 2.50 -0.15 9.45
C VAL A 132 3.06 0.48 8.18
N ARG A 133 4.38 0.63 8.08
CA ARG A 133 5.03 1.09 6.84
C ARG A 133 5.19 -0.11 5.92
N VAL A 134 4.68 0.02 4.69
CA VAL A 134 4.80 -1.01 3.64
C VAL A 134 5.69 -0.53 2.50
N SER A 135 6.30 -1.49 1.78
CA SER A 135 7.11 -1.23 0.59
C SER A 135 6.49 -1.92 -0.63
N LEU A 136 6.15 -1.12 -1.65
CA LEU A 136 5.45 -1.50 -2.88
C LEU A 136 4.47 -2.70 -2.71
N VAL A 137 3.23 -2.42 -2.33
CA VAL A 137 2.18 -3.44 -2.29
C VAL A 137 1.83 -3.90 -3.71
N TYR A 138 1.77 -5.21 -3.92
CA TYR A 138 1.33 -5.83 -5.17
C TYR A 138 0.43 -7.04 -4.89
N GLY A 139 -0.41 -7.44 -5.84
CA GLY A 139 -1.35 -8.55 -5.68
C GLY A 139 -2.72 -8.19 -6.25
N GLY A 140 -3.52 -9.21 -6.55
CA GLY A 140 -4.84 -9.05 -7.18
C GLY A 140 -4.78 -8.42 -8.59
N TRP A 141 -5.95 -8.10 -9.13
CA TRP A 141 -6.12 -7.37 -10.38
C TRP A 141 -7.04 -6.18 -10.17
N SER A 142 -6.62 -5.02 -10.66
CA SER A 142 -7.35 -3.77 -10.47
C SER A 142 -8.68 -3.82 -11.23
N PRO A 143 -9.80 -3.42 -10.61
CA PRO A 143 -11.07 -3.30 -11.31
C PRO A 143 -10.98 -2.32 -12.49
N PRO A 144 -11.86 -2.44 -13.50
CA PRO A 144 -11.94 -1.48 -14.60
C PRO A 144 -12.06 -0.04 -14.11
N GLY A 145 -11.31 0.87 -14.74
CA GLY A 145 -11.28 2.29 -14.37
C GLY A 145 -10.36 2.64 -13.20
N GLN A 146 -9.72 1.66 -12.55
CA GLN A 146 -8.65 1.90 -11.58
C GLN A 146 -7.26 1.87 -12.22
N ARG A 147 -6.30 2.51 -11.55
CA ARG A 147 -4.91 2.56 -12.02
C ARG A 147 -4.27 1.18 -11.87
N VAL A 148 -3.81 0.62 -12.98
CA VAL A 148 -3.06 -0.65 -13.00
C VAL A 148 -1.79 -0.56 -12.15
N THR A 149 -1.53 -1.61 -11.37
CA THR A 149 -0.30 -1.73 -10.58
C THR A 149 0.90 -2.07 -11.46
N PHE A 150 2.11 -1.92 -10.91
CA PHE A 150 3.33 -2.31 -11.62
C PHE A 150 3.38 -3.81 -11.92
N ALA A 151 2.89 -4.65 -11.01
CA ALA A 151 2.82 -6.10 -11.22
C ALA A 151 1.87 -6.47 -12.36
N GLU A 152 0.69 -5.85 -12.41
CA GLU A 152 -0.26 -6.04 -13.51
C GLU A 152 0.33 -5.62 -14.85
N ARG A 153 1.04 -4.48 -14.90
CA ARG A 153 1.73 -4.03 -16.11
C ARG A 153 2.77 -5.04 -16.60
N CYS A 154 3.58 -5.59 -15.67
CA CYS A 154 4.59 -6.60 -16.01
C CYS A 154 3.93 -7.87 -16.56
N LEU A 155 2.95 -8.43 -15.85
CA LEU A 155 2.27 -9.67 -16.25
C LEU A 155 1.48 -9.51 -17.56
N THR A 156 0.85 -8.35 -17.76
CA THR A 156 0.11 -8.05 -19.00
C THR A 156 1.05 -7.95 -20.21
N ALA A 157 2.17 -7.23 -20.07
CA ALA A 157 3.15 -7.12 -21.13
C ALA A 157 3.83 -8.46 -21.43
N ALA A 158 4.16 -9.24 -20.40
CA ALA A 158 4.74 -10.58 -20.54
C ALA A 158 3.82 -11.55 -21.29
N ARG A 159 2.53 -11.64 -20.92
CA ARG A 159 1.56 -12.48 -21.62
C ARG A 159 1.38 -12.08 -23.09
N ALA A 160 1.45 -10.78 -23.37
CA ALA A 160 1.42 -10.25 -24.72
C ALA A 160 2.76 -10.38 -25.47
N ARG A 161 3.81 -10.91 -24.82
CA ARG A 161 5.19 -10.98 -25.33
C ARG A 161 5.69 -9.63 -25.89
N ARG A 162 5.32 -8.54 -25.23
CA ARG A 162 5.72 -7.18 -25.63
C ARG A 162 6.94 -6.72 -24.83
N PRO A 163 7.84 -5.92 -25.43
CA PRO A 163 8.91 -5.28 -24.67
C PRO A 163 8.38 -4.32 -23.59
N LEU A 164 9.14 -4.17 -22.50
CA LEU A 164 8.85 -3.23 -21.42
C LEU A 164 10.15 -2.59 -20.91
N ALA A 165 10.26 -1.27 -21.05
CA ALA A 165 11.35 -0.50 -20.46
C ALA A 165 11.10 -0.29 -18.96
N VAL A 166 12.06 -0.67 -18.12
CA VAL A 166 11.91 -0.69 -16.66
C VAL A 166 13.16 -0.15 -15.95
N PRO A 167 13.00 0.73 -14.93
CA PRO A 167 14.12 1.26 -14.16
C PRO A 167 14.97 0.17 -13.51
N ARG A 168 16.28 0.20 -13.77
CA ARG A 168 17.24 -0.71 -13.12
C ARG A 168 17.75 -0.18 -11.78
N ASP A 169 17.58 1.11 -11.52
CA ASP A 169 18.16 1.86 -10.41
C ASP A 169 17.12 2.29 -9.35
N GLN A 170 15.89 1.77 -9.41
CA GLN A 170 14.89 1.93 -8.35
C GLN A 170 14.66 0.61 -7.60
N TRP A 171 14.95 0.59 -6.30
CA TRP A 171 15.00 -0.60 -5.44
C TRP A 171 13.96 -0.56 -4.33
N PHE A 172 13.31 -1.69 -4.06
CA PHE A 172 12.27 -1.84 -3.04
C PHE A 172 12.19 -3.28 -2.53
N THR A 173 11.42 -3.51 -1.47
CA THR A 173 11.14 -4.84 -0.89
C THR A 173 9.64 -5.10 -1.01
N PRO A 174 9.16 -5.52 -2.19
CA PRO A 174 7.73 -5.56 -2.51
C PRO A 174 6.99 -6.56 -1.61
N VAL A 175 5.79 -6.21 -1.15
CA VAL A 175 4.98 -7.06 -0.28
C VAL A 175 3.67 -7.45 -0.95
N HIS A 176 3.27 -8.72 -0.78
CA HIS A 176 2.04 -9.22 -1.37
C HIS A 176 0.81 -8.70 -0.60
N LEU A 177 -0.29 -8.44 -1.31
CA LEU A 177 -1.54 -7.93 -0.73
C LEU A 177 -2.10 -8.86 0.36
N ASP A 178 -1.99 -10.18 0.16
CA ASP A 178 -2.45 -11.16 1.15
C ASP A 178 -1.62 -11.11 2.44
N ASP A 179 -0.32 -10.81 2.34
CA ASP A 179 0.53 -10.61 3.52
C ASP A 179 0.12 -9.34 4.28
N VAL A 180 -0.15 -8.25 3.54
CA VAL A 180 -0.66 -7.00 4.11
C VAL A 180 -1.97 -7.23 4.84
N THR A 181 -2.95 -7.86 4.18
CA THR A 181 -4.26 -8.10 4.81
C THR A 181 -4.17 -9.06 5.99
N THR A 182 -3.33 -10.10 5.92
CA THR A 182 -3.08 -11.03 7.03
C THR A 182 -2.53 -10.30 8.27
N VAL A 183 -1.49 -9.48 8.10
CA VAL A 183 -0.89 -8.72 9.19
C VAL A 183 -1.86 -7.70 9.76
N LEU A 184 -2.56 -6.94 8.90
CA LEU A 184 -3.52 -5.93 9.37
C LEU A 184 -4.68 -6.59 10.15
N ALA A 185 -5.20 -7.72 9.66
CA ALA A 185 -6.25 -8.47 10.36
C ALA A 185 -5.77 -8.98 11.73
N ALA A 186 -4.53 -9.47 11.83
CA ALA A 186 -3.94 -9.87 13.10
C ALA A 186 -3.78 -8.68 14.06
N LEU A 187 -3.31 -7.53 13.58
CA LEU A 187 -3.16 -6.30 14.37
C LEU A 187 -4.50 -5.68 14.82
N CYS A 188 -5.59 -6.00 14.12
CA CYS A 188 -6.93 -5.58 14.52
C CYS A 188 -7.53 -6.41 15.67
N ARG A 189 -6.92 -7.54 16.06
CA ARG A 189 -7.43 -8.34 17.18
C ARG A 189 -7.31 -7.57 18.51
N PRO A 190 -8.27 -7.71 19.44
CA PRO A 190 -8.22 -7.07 20.75
C PRO A 190 -6.93 -7.34 21.53
N GLU A 191 -6.45 -8.58 21.47
CA GLU A 191 -5.26 -9.10 22.14
C GLU A 191 -3.96 -8.92 21.34
N ALA A 192 -3.98 -8.17 20.24
CA ALA A 192 -2.80 -7.95 19.42
C ALA A 192 -1.84 -6.98 20.09
N GLU A 193 -0.67 -7.48 20.50
CA GLU A 193 0.46 -6.66 20.92
C GLU A 193 1.41 -6.42 19.74
N ALA A 194 1.75 -5.16 19.51
CA ALA A 194 2.71 -4.76 18.49
C ALA A 194 3.30 -3.39 18.83
N PRO A 195 4.53 -3.09 18.40
CA PRO A 195 5.08 -1.75 18.46
C PRO A 195 4.16 -0.72 17.77
N ALA A 196 4.22 0.53 18.23
CA ALA A 196 3.46 1.64 17.62
C ALA A 196 3.82 1.87 16.14
N LEU A 197 5.01 1.46 15.72
CA LEU A 197 5.50 1.53 14.35
C LEU A 197 6.14 0.19 13.97
N THR A 198 5.67 -0.42 12.89
CA THR A 198 6.23 -1.66 12.35
C THR A 198 6.46 -1.55 10.83
N HIS A 199 7.40 -2.32 10.33
CA HIS A 199 7.65 -2.50 8.91
C HIS A 199 7.12 -3.83 8.42
N LEU A 200 6.37 -3.79 7.33
CA LEU A 200 5.91 -4.97 6.60
C LEU A 200 6.39 -4.90 5.15
N SER A 201 7.28 -5.81 4.78
CA SER A 201 7.85 -5.89 3.44
C SER A 201 8.11 -7.33 3.03
N GLY A 202 8.26 -7.59 1.74
CA GLY A 202 8.67 -8.92 1.27
C GLY A 202 10.11 -9.27 1.67
N PRO A 203 10.50 -10.55 1.54
CA PRO A 203 11.77 -11.05 2.07
C PRO A 203 13.00 -10.62 1.25
N ARG A 204 12.80 -10.03 0.06
CA ARG A 204 13.87 -9.73 -0.89
C ARG A 204 13.80 -8.30 -1.37
N GLN A 205 14.96 -7.64 -1.35
CA GLN A 205 15.16 -6.40 -2.08
C GLN A 205 15.34 -6.70 -3.57
N LEU A 206 14.61 -5.96 -4.42
CA LEU A 206 14.67 -6.06 -5.87
C LEU A 206 14.66 -4.67 -6.49
N SER A 207 15.31 -4.52 -7.65
CA SER A 207 15.02 -3.40 -8.53
C SER A 207 13.71 -3.63 -9.29
N ARG A 208 13.10 -2.57 -9.83
CA ARG A 208 11.94 -2.73 -10.73
C ARG A 208 12.27 -3.67 -11.89
N TYR A 209 13.46 -3.51 -12.46
CA TYR A 209 13.97 -4.35 -13.54
C TYR A 209 14.01 -5.83 -13.14
N ALA A 210 14.57 -6.15 -11.97
CA ALA A 210 14.63 -7.53 -11.47
C ALA A 210 13.22 -8.11 -11.22
N PHE A 211 12.31 -7.32 -10.63
CA PHE A 211 10.92 -7.72 -10.44
C PHE A 211 10.22 -8.05 -11.77
N ALA A 212 10.37 -7.17 -12.77
CA ALA A 212 9.77 -7.37 -14.09
C ALA A 212 10.31 -8.63 -14.79
N ARG A 213 11.61 -8.89 -14.72
CA ARG A 213 12.19 -10.13 -15.26
C ARG A 213 11.62 -11.40 -14.61
N ILE A 214 11.42 -11.39 -13.29
CA ILE A 214 10.75 -12.50 -12.60
C ILE A 214 9.34 -12.70 -13.14
N ALA A 215 8.57 -11.62 -13.34
CA ALA A 215 7.22 -11.70 -13.89
C ALA A 215 7.21 -12.27 -15.32
N TYR A 216 8.16 -11.87 -16.19
CA TYR A 216 8.27 -12.37 -17.56
C TYR A 216 8.59 -13.87 -17.59
N ARG A 217 9.59 -14.28 -16.81
CA ARG A 217 9.98 -15.70 -16.67
C ARG A 217 8.80 -16.56 -16.21
N LEU A 218 8.08 -16.12 -15.17
CA LEU A 218 6.93 -16.88 -14.64
C LEU A 218 5.74 -16.94 -15.60
N ALA A 219 5.56 -15.92 -16.43
CA ALA A 219 4.54 -15.89 -17.48
C ALA A 219 4.95 -16.67 -18.75
N GLY A 220 6.14 -17.28 -18.79
CA GLY A 220 6.66 -18.00 -19.96
C GLY A 220 7.09 -17.09 -21.12
N ALA A 221 7.41 -15.83 -20.85
CA ALA A 221 7.94 -14.88 -21.83
C ALA A 221 9.47 -14.77 -21.74
N ASP A 222 10.11 -14.30 -22.81
CA ASP A 222 11.55 -14.02 -22.82
C ASP A 222 11.86 -12.83 -21.90
N GLU A 223 12.73 -13.05 -20.92
CA GLU A 223 13.16 -12.02 -19.98
C GLU A 223 13.90 -10.86 -20.66
N ASN A 224 14.49 -11.08 -21.85
CA ASN A 224 15.19 -10.04 -22.61
C ASN A 224 14.24 -8.98 -23.21
N LEU A 225 12.93 -9.24 -23.20
CA LEU A 225 11.92 -8.23 -23.52
C LEU A 225 11.82 -7.13 -22.45
N VAL A 226 12.31 -7.38 -21.24
CA VAL A 226 12.47 -6.33 -20.23
C VAL A 226 13.76 -5.58 -20.53
N THR A 227 13.65 -4.33 -20.95
CA THR A 227 14.82 -3.48 -21.25
C THR A 227 15.10 -2.53 -20.09
N PRO A 228 16.36 -2.36 -19.67
CA PRO A 228 16.68 -1.46 -18.57
C PRO A 228 16.60 0.01 -19.03
N CYS A 229 16.00 0.87 -18.19
CA CYS A 229 16.12 2.32 -18.31
C CYS A 229 16.57 2.93 -16.97
N LEU A 230 16.83 4.25 -16.95
CA LEU A 230 17.07 4.99 -15.71
C LEU A 230 15.74 5.50 -15.14
N ARG A 231 15.62 5.48 -13.81
CA ARG A 231 14.47 6.02 -13.07
C ARG A 231 14.20 7.49 -13.45
N ALA A 232 15.26 8.29 -13.57
CA ALA A 232 15.16 9.71 -13.92
C ALA A 232 14.51 9.96 -15.29
N ASP A 233 14.67 9.01 -16.22
CA ASP A 233 14.17 9.11 -17.60
C ASP A 233 12.83 8.36 -17.79
N SER A 234 12.09 8.17 -16.70
CA SER A 234 10.88 7.34 -16.67
C SER A 234 9.77 8.00 -15.86
N GLU A 235 8.55 7.44 -15.94
CA GLU A 235 7.41 7.87 -15.10
C GLU A 235 7.66 7.73 -13.58
N TRP A 236 8.73 7.03 -13.18
CA TRP A 236 9.12 6.83 -11.79
C TRP A 236 10.15 7.87 -11.29
N ALA A 237 10.40 8.94 -12.04
CA ALA A 237 11.37 10.00 -11.71
C ALA A 237 11.10 10.73 -10.37
N SER A 238 9.90 10.68 -9.82
CA SER A 238 9.57 11.23 -8.50
C SER A 238 9.70 10.21 -7.34
N ARG A 239 10.00 8.95 -7.64
CA ARG A 239 10.17 7.92 -6.60
C ARG A 239 11.61 7.90 -6.08
N PRO A 240 11.86 7.62 -4.80
CA PRO A 240 13.24 7.54 -4.31
C PRO A 240 14.02 6.39 -4.95
N ARG A 241 15.37 6.50 -4.96
CA ARG A 241 16.26 5.45 -5.49
C ARG A 241 16.08 4.15 -4.72
N TYR A 242 16.06 4.24 -3.40
CA TYR A 242 15.78 3.13 -2.50
C TYR A 242 14.49 3.39 -1.73
N SER A 243 13.58 2.45 -1.76
CA SER A 243 12.37 2.43 -0.95
C SER A 243 12.20 1.00 -0.44
N SER A 244 13.21 0.49 0.27
CA SER A 244 13.18 -0.88 0.82
C SER A 244 13.16 -0.84 2.34
N LEU A 245 12.39 -1.75 2.92
CA LEU A 245 12.21 -1.89 4.35
C LEU A 245 12.72 -3.27 4.78
N ARG A 246 13.38 -3.33 5.94
CA ARG A 246 13.55 -4.58 6.68
C ARG A 246 12.22 -4.93 7.33
N CYS A 247 11.65 -6.08 6.99
CA CYS A 247 10.42 -6.58 7.61
C CYS A 247 10.68 -6.89 9.09
N ASP A 248 9.77 -6.47 9.95
CA ASP A 248 9.78 -6.93 11.35
C ASP A 248 9.32 -8.39 11.43
N GLY A 249 9.73 -9.07 12.51
CA GLY A 249 9.53 -10.52 12.64
C GLY A 249 8.09 -10.96 12.90
N PHE A 250 7.15 -10.03 13.18
CA PHE A 250 5.74 -10.24 13.59
C PHE A 250 5.47 -11.36 14.63
N ALA A 251 6.51 -12.03 15.16
CA ALA A 251 6.38 -13.17 16.05
C ALA A 251 5.78 -12.80 17.42
N ALA A 252 5.89 -11.53 17.81
CA ALA A 252 5.25 -10.99 18.99
C ALA A 252 3.75 -10.69 18.78
N VAL A 253 3.27 -10.66 17.53
CA VAL A 253 1.85 -10.47 17.23
C VAL A 253 1.12 -11.80 17.44
N THR A 254 0.09 -11.77 18.28
CA THR A 254 -0.72 -12.92 18.64
C THR A 254 -1.24 -13.68 17.42
N GLY A 255 -0.88 -14.97 17.32
CA GLY A 255 -1.27 -15.83 16.21
C GLY A 255 -0.37 -15.75 14.96
N MET A 256 0.78 -15.06 15.05
CA MET A 256 1.77 -14.98 13.97
C MET A 256 3.19 -15.53 14.33
N PRO A 257 3.38 -16.47 15.28
CA PRO A 257 4.72 -16.99 15.54
C PRO A 257 5.27 -17.74 14.31
N GLY A 258 6.45 -17.34 13.84
CA GLY A 258 7.08 -17.93 12.67
C GLY A 258 6.47 -17.55 11.32
N TRP A 259 5.47 -16.65 11.30
CA TRP A 259 4.91 -16.11 10.07
C TRP A 259 5.99 -15.36 9.26
N ARG A 260 5.96 -15.52 7.94
CA ARG A 260 6.84 -14.82 7.02
C ARG A 260 6.07 -14.37 5.78
N PRO A 261 6.42 -13.21 5.21
CA PRO A 261 5.84 -12.74 3.96
C PRO A 261 6.24 -13.64 2.79
N ALA A 262 5.37 -13.75 1.79
CA ALA A 262 5.60 -14.55 0.60
C ALA A 262 6.77 -14.00 -0.24
N ASP A 263 7.49 -14.89 -0.93
CA ASP A 263 8.43 -14.48 -1.96
C ASP A 263 7.69 -13.89 -3.17
N VAL A 264 8.36 -12.98 -3.88
CA VAL A 264 7.82 -12.34 -5.08
C VAL A 264 7.38 -13.35 -6.14
N ALA A 265 8.10 -14.46 -6.27
CA ALA A 265 7.73 -15.49 -7.22
C ALA A 265 6.37 -16.12 -6.88
N ASP A 266 6.07 -16.34 -5.60
CA ASP A 266 4.84 -16.96 -5.15
C ASP A 266 3.64 -16.02 -5.31
N GLY A 267 3.80 -14.74 -4.93
CA GLY A 267 2.76 -13.73 -5.14
C GLY A 267 2.44 -13.52 -6.63
N LEU A 268 3.47 -13.47 -7.49
CA LEU A 268 3.26 -13.36 -8.94
C LEU A 268 2.59 -14.60 -9.54
N ARG A 269 2.88 -15.81 -9.04
CA ARG A 269 2.16 -17.04 -9.45
C ARG A 269 0.69 -16.99 -9.05
N ALA A 270 0.38 -16.52 -7.83
CA ALA A 270 -1.00 -16.35 -7.38
C ALA A 270 -1.77 -15.36 -8.28
N MET A 271 -1.15 -14.24 -8.66
CA MET A 271 -1.72 -13.31 -9.63
C MET A 271 -1.93 -13.93 -11.02
N LEU A 272 -0.98 -14.75 -11.49
CA LEU A 272 -1.13 -15.46 -12.77
C LEU A 272 -2.33 -16.41 -12.75
N GLY A 273 -2.55 -17.13 -11.66
CA GLY A 273 -3.66 -18.07 -11.49
C GLY A 273 -5.04 -17.44 -11.39
N THR A 274 -5.12 -16.16 -11.00
CA THR A 274 -6.38 -15.40 -10.84
C THR A 274 -6.62 -14.40 -11.96
N ALA A 275 -5.81 -14.44 -13.01
CA ALA A 275 -5.86 -13.43 -14.04
C ALA A 275 -7.17 -13.42 -14.81
N PRO A 276 -7.70 -12.23 -15.13
CA PRO A 276 -8.87 -12.13 -15.98
C PRO A 276 -8.56 -12.76 -17.34
N ALA A 277 -9.52 -13.52 -17.87
CA ALA A 277 -9.45 -14.02 -19.23
C ALA A 277 -9.16 -12.83 -20.17
N SER A 278 -8.21 -13.01 -21.08
CA SER A 278 -7.76 -11.98 -22.01
C SER A 278 -8.93 -11.45 -22.84
N ARG A 279 -9.61 -10.41 -22.33
CA ARG A 279 -10.49 -9.58 -23.14
C ARG A 279 -9.56 -8.66 -23.89
N GLY A 280 -9.49 -8.84 -25.21
CA GLY A 280 -8.71 -7.98 -26.09
C GLY A 280 -9.07 -6.52 -25.84
N VAL A 281 -8.19 -5.81 -25.13
CA VAL A 281 -8.23 -4.35 -25.00
C VAL A 281 -6.82 -3.87 -25.27
N LEU A 282 -6.48 -3.88 -26.57
CA LEU A 282 -5.56 -2.92 -27.16
C LEU A 282 -6.43 -1.93 -27.94
N ALA A 283 -6.47 -0.69 -27.45
CA ALA A 283 -6.92 0.57 -28.06
C ALA A 283 -7.55 1.41 -26.92
N ARG A 284 -7.03 2.56 -26.49
CA ARG A 284 -6.06 3.51 -27.04
C ARG A 284 -5.21 4.09 -25.92
#